data_AF-Q2H9Y0-F1
#
_entry.id   AF-Q2H9Y0-F1
#
_cell.length_a   1.000
_cell.length_b   1.000
_cell.length_c   1.000
_cell.angle_alpha   90.00
_cell.angle_beta   90.00
_cell.angle_gamma   90.00
#
_symmetry.space_group_name_H-M   'P 1'
#
loop_
_entity.id
_entity.type
_entity.pdbx_description
1 polymer ?
#
loop_
_entity_poly.entity_id
_entity_poly.type
_entity_poly.pdbx_seq_one_letter_code
_entity_poly.pdbx_strand_id
1 'polypeptide(L)'
;MTSANTSCMPVLSFLAAGNYEINFIAEGAANVVFQVVVQPGDEHSSIFQGYLLRVPKAGTNAHSYVELQEYWETVVRPLFEPEDLVQQRLVKLGGEEVVSCLNAALELKEEARRADFKGSRVAVVEHGMLVEDMRQTAARDGEEEEGGGEDEGAGDPERLALAMTLRDCACFVRVPAEAGRPVEAKLADLDRKNWEAKRGYWREMERRLVEGGYYEGRELGGVETDCLLEEGTKKV
;
A
#
# COMPACT_ATOMS: atom_id res chain seq x y z
N MET A 1 14.74 -11.07 16.27
CA MET A 1 13.80 -12.01 15.65
C MET A 1 12.57 -12.13 16.54
N THR A 2 11.71 -11.13 16.53
CA THR A 2 10.34 -11.25 17.04
C THR A 2 9.50 -11.66 15.84
N SER A 3 9.34 -12.97 15.63
CA SER A 3 8.38 -13.47 14.65
C SER A 3 7.02 -12.82 14.94
N ALA A 4 6.36 -12.30 13.91
CA ALA A 4 5.01 -11.77 14.02
C ALA A 4 4.15 -12.75 14.83
N ASN A 5 3.53 -12.29 15.92
CA ASN A 5 2.81 -13.15 16.84
C ASN A 5 1.54 -13.69 16.15
N THR A 6 1.66 -14.84 15.49
CA THR A 6 0.60 -15.42 14.65
C THR A 6 -0.55 -16.04 15.45
N SER A 7 -0.43 -16.13 16.77
CA SER A 7 -1.38 -16.84 17.64
C SER A 7 -2.74 -16.15 17.83
N CYS A 8 -2.85 -14.85 17.51
CA CYS A 8 -4.09 -14.05 17.62
C CYS A 8 -4.59 -13.54 16.25
N MET A 9 -4.04 -14.07 15.15
CA MET A 9 -4.38 -13.58 13.82
C MET A 9 -5.79 -14.02 13.38
N PRO A 10 -6.64 -13.10 12.91
CA PRO A 10 -7.95 -13.47 12.36
C PRO A 10 -7.82 -14.43 11.18
N VAL A 11 -8.67 -15.45 11.16
CA VAL A 11 -8.77 -16.42 10.06
C VAL A 11 -10.05 -16.15 9.29
N LEU A 12 -9.94 -15.92 7.98
CA LEU A 12 -11.04 -15.52 7.11
C LEU A 12 -11.81 -16.72 6.53
N SER A 13 -11.71 -17.91 7.12
CA SER A 13 -12.41 -19.12 6.66
C SER A 13 -13.94 -19.06 6.81
N PHE A 14 -14.47 -18.01 7.46
CA PHE A 14 -15.91 -17.70 7.52
C PHE A 14 -16.41 -16.93 6.29
N LEU A 15 -15.47 -16.37 5.49
CA LEU A 15 -15.72 -16.25 4.05
C LEU A 15 -15.97 -17.70 3.53
N ALA A 16 -16.27 -18.05 2.31
CA ALA A 16 -16.84 -19.40 1.98
C ALA A 16 -18.21 -19.75 2.62
N ALA A 17 -18.58 -19.32 3.84
CA ALA A 17 -19.86 -19.63 4.49
C ALA A 17 -21.06 -18.76 4.02
N GLY A 18 -20.82 -17.77 3.16
CA GLY A 18 -21.86 -17.08 2.37
C GLY A 18 -22.53 -15.83 2.96
N ASN A 19 -22.11 -15.31 4.13
CA ASN A 19 -22.74 -14.14 4.79
C ASN A 19 -22.00 -12.81 4.55
N TYR A 20 -21.43 -12.61 3.37
CA TYR A 20 -20.58 -11.45 3.07
C TYR A 20 -20.67 -11.07 1.58
N GLU A 21 -20.35 -9.82 1.29
CA GLU A 21 -20.19 -9.30 -0.07
C GLU A 21 -18.71 -8.95 -0.31
N ILE A 22 -18.16 -9.41 -1.43
CA ILE A 22 -16.78 -9.11 -1.83
C ILE A 22 -16.82 -8.17 -3.03
N ASN A 23 -16.33 -6.96 -2.84
CA ASN A 23 -16.30 -5.92 -3.85
C ASN A 23 -14.86 -5.65 -4.28
N PHE A 24 -14.58 -5.82 -5.57
CA PHE A 24 -13.31 -5.38 -6.15
C PHE A 24 -13.19 -3.85 -6.06
N ILE A 25 -12.07 -3.37 -5.51
CA ILE A 25 -11.79 -1.93 -5.34
C ILE A 25 -10.71 -1.46 -6.30
N ALA A 26 -9.58 -2.15 -6.32
CA ALA A 26 -8.42 -1.75 -7.11
C ALA A 26 -7.47 -2.93 -7.34
N GLU A 27 -6.52 -2.76 -8.25
CA GLU A 27 -5.42 -3.69 -8.44
C GLU A 27 -4.16 -2.97 -8.95
N GLY A 28 -3.01 -3.56 -8.65
CA GLY A 28 -1.70 -3.16 -9.16
C GLY A 28 -0.98 -4.33 -9.82
N ALA A 29 0.30 -4.16 -10.11
CA ALA A 29 1.10 -5.20 -10.74
C ALA A 29 1.19 -6.49 -9.90
N ALA A 30 1.28 -6.34 -8.57
CA ALA A 30 1.52 -7.46 -7.66
C ALA A 30 0.31 -7.88 -6.82
N ASN A 31 -0.70 -7.01 -6.68
CA ASN A 31 -1.75 -7.17 -5.68
C ASN A 31 -3.14 -6.81 -6.22
N VAL A 32 -4.18 -7.34 -5.59
CA VAL A 32 -5.58 -6.97 -5.78
C VAL A 32 -6.15 -6.55 -4.42
N VAL A 33 -7.03 -5.55 -4.42
CA VAL A 33 -7.66 -5.00 -3.22
C VAL A 33 -9.17 -5.16 -3.31
N PHE A 34 -9.75 -5.74 -2.27
CA PHE A 34 -11.17 -5.96 -2.12
C PHE A 34 -11.71 -5.25 -0.88
N GLN A 35 -12.96 -4.82 -0.94
CA GLN A 35 -13.76 -4.50 0.23
C GLN A 35 -14.59 -5.74 0.57
N VAL A 36 -14.55 -6.15 1.84
CA VAL A 36 -15.38 -7.23 2.35
C VAL A 36 -16.44 -6.63 3.26
N VAL A 37 -17.70 -6.70 2.84
CA VAL A 37 -18.83 -6.20 3.62
C VAL A 37 -19.46 -7.39 4.35
N VAL A 38 -19.50 -7.31 5.67
CA VAL A 38 -20.10 -8.32 6.54
C VAL A 38 -21.41 -7.77 7.09
N GLN A 39 -22.43 -8.61 7.19
CA GLN A 39 -23.74 -8.19 7.69
C GLN A 39 -23.66 -7.68 9.14
N PRO A 40 -24.43 -6.63 9.50
CA PRO A 40 -24.48 -6.12 10.87
C PRO A 40 -24.92 -7.22 11.87
N GLY A 41 -24.17 -7.38 12.95
CA GLY A 41 -24.45 -8.38 13.99
C GLY A 41 -23.70 -9.70 13.83
N ASP A 42 -22.97 -9.90 12.73
CA ASP A 42 -21.99 -10.99 12.61
C ASP A 42 -20.77 -10.70 13.50
N GLU A 43 -20.24 -11.74 14.16
CA GLU A 43 -19.07 -11.62 15.03
C GLU A 43 -17.82 -11.12 14.30
N HIS A 44 -17.75 -11.36 12.98
CA HIS A 44 -16.62 -10.99 12.13
C HIS A 44 -16.72 -9.57 11.56
N SER A 45 -17.83 -8.86 11.79
CA SER A 45 -18.07 -7.50 11.24
C SER A 45 -16.97 -6.49 11.62
N SER A 46 -16.43 -6.60 12.83
CA SER A 46 -15.35 -5.73 13.33
C SER A 46 -14.00 -5.94 12.62
N ILE A 47 -13.79 -7.09 11.95
CA ILE A 47 -12.50 -7.40 11.32
C ILE A 47 -12.20 -6.44 10.17
N PHE A 48 -13.21 -6.10 9.37
CA PHE A 48 -13.07 -5.29 8.16
C PHE A 48 -13.51 -3.83 8.35
N GLN A 49 -13.94 -3.44 9.55
CA GLN A 49 -14.40 -2.09 9.81
C GLN A 49 -13.25 -1.08 9.61
N GLY A 50 -13.35 -0.26 8.56
CA GLY A 50 -12.31 0.70 8.19
C GLY A 50 -11.11 0.09 7.47
N TYR A 51 -11.21 -1.15 6.98
CA TYR A 51 -10.12 -1.86 6.29
C TYR A 51 -10.57 -2.48 4.97
N LEU A 52 -9.62 -2.58 4.05
CA LEU A 52 -9.68 -3.31 2.80
C LEU A 52 -8.79 -4.54 2.86
N LEU A 53 -9.17 -5.59 2.15
CA LEU A 53 -8.40 -6.82 2.01
C LEU A 53 -7.51 -6.72 0.76
N ARG A 54 -6.21 -6.53 0.97
CA ARG A 54 -5.16 -6.65 -0.05
C ARG A 54 -4.71 -8.11 -0.11
N VAL A 55 -4.61 -8.68 -1.32
CA VAL A 55 -4.14 -10.05 -1.58
C VAL A 55 -3.17 -10.10 -2.77
N PRO A 56 -2.19 -11.02 -2.77
CA PRO A 56 -1.20 -11.08 -3.83
C PRO A 56 -1.75 -11.74 -5.11
N LYS A 57 -1.24 -11.30 -6.25
CA LYS A 57 -1.47 -11.94 -7.55
C LYS A 57 -0.52 -13.13 -7.73
N ALA A 58 -1.03 -14.17 -8.40
CA ALA A 58 -0.25 -15.34 -8.77
C ALA A 58 0.88 -14.98 -9.76
N GLY A 59 2.02 -15.64 -9.65
CA GLY A 59 3.15 -15.48 -10.59
C GLY A 59 3.94 -14.19 -10.44
N THR A 60 3.87 -13.53 -9.28
CA THR A 60 4.63 -12.31 -8.99
C THR A 60 5.86 -12.62 -8.14
N ASN A 61 6.93 -11.85 -8.33
CA ASN A 61 8.17 -11.98 -7.54
C ASN A 61 8.17 -11.06 -6.29
N ALA A 62 6.98 -10.73 -5.78
CA ALA A 62 6.84 -9.91 -4.58
C ALA A 62 7.23 -10.72 -3.34
N HIS A 63 7.75 -10.04 -2.31
CA HIS A 63 7.97 -10.66 -1.00
C HIS A 63 6.64 -11.15 -0.40
N SER A 64 6.72 -12.17 0.45
CA SER A 64 5.54 -12.65 1.17
C SER A 64 5.01 -11.57 2.11
N TYR A 65 3.71 -11.60 2.39
CA TYR A 65 3.11 -10.62 3.31
C TYR A 65 3.62 -10.74 4.75
N VAL A 66 4.13 -11.91 5.14
CA VAL A 66 4.82 -12.08 6.43
C VAL A 66 6.10 -11.24 6.45
N GLU A 67 6.93 -11.35 5.41
CA GLU A 67 8.16 -10.55 5.28
C GLU A 67 7.85 -9.05 5.16
N LEU A 68 6.79 -8.68 4.44
CA LEU A 68 6.37 -7.28 4.32
C LEU A 68 5.87 -6.72 5.65
N GLN A 69 5.11 -7.50 6.44
CA GLN A 69 4.66 -7.08 7.77
C GLN A 69 5.85 -6.90 8.71
N GLU A 70 6.79 -7.87 8.75
CA GLU A 70 7.98 -7.78 9.59
C GLU A 70 8.82 -6.55 9.23
N TYR A 71 9.03 -6.30 7.93
CA TYR A 71 9.73 -5.11 7.46
C TYR A 71 9.00 -3.82 7.86
N TRP A 72 7.68 -3.78 7.69
CA TRP A 72 6.89 -2.61 8.07
C TRP A 72 6.99 -2.33 9.57
N GLU A 73 6.86 -3.35 10.43
CA GLU A 73 6.92 -3.19 11.89
C GLU A 73 8.31 -2.81 12.40
N THR A 74 9.38 -3.36 11.79
CA THR A 74 10.75 -3.23 12.32
C THR A 74 11.57 -2.15 11.66
N VAL A 75 11.25 -1.78 10.41
CA VAL A 75 12.03 -0.80 9.63
C VAL A 75 11.23 0.45 9.33
N VAL A 76 9.97 0.33 8.90
CA VAL A 76 9.18 1.48 8.45
C VAL A 76 8.54 2.21 9.63
N ARG A 77 7.75 1.49 10.43
CA ARG A 77 6.97 2.05 11.54
C ARG A 77 7.81 2.87 12.52
N PRO A 78 9.05 2.50 12.89
CA PRO A 78 9.87 3.31 13.79
C PRO A 78 10.33 4.68 13.22
N LEU A 79 10.14 4.93 11.92
CA LEU A 79 10.56 6.16 11.26
C LEU A 79 9.48 7.25 11.22
N PHE A 80 8.24 6.92 11.59
CA PHE A 80 7.08 7.79 11.45
C PHE A 80 6.15 7.64 12.64
N GLU A 81 5.36 8.68 12.91
CA GLU A 81 4.25 8.53 13.83
C GLU A 81 3.21 7.56 13.24
N PRO A 82 2.52 6.76 14.08
CA PRO A 82 1.50 5.83 13.60
C PRO A 82 0.44 6.50 12.73
N GLU A 83 0.08 7.74 13.02
CA GLU A 83 -0.96 8.52 12.35
C GLU A 83 -0.54 8.90 10.92
N ASP A 84 0.76 9.07 10.67
CA ASP A 84 1.32 9.39 9.35
C ASP A 84 1.34 8.16 8.42
N LEU A 85 1.07 6.97 8.95
CA LEU A 85 1.11 5.72 8.20
C LEU A 85 -0.28 5.16 7.97
N VAL A 86 -0.53 4.72 6.74
CA VAL A 86 -1.66 3.83 6.44
C VAL A 86 -1.45 2.54 7.21
N GLN A 87 -2.38 2.24 8.12
CA GLN A 87 -2.25 1.08 9.00
C GLN A 87 -2.46 -0.22 8.22
N GLN A 88 -1.66 -1.23 8.54
CA GLN A 88 -1.79 -2.55 7.95
C GLN A 88 -1.58 -3.68 8.96
N ARG A 89 -2.27 -4.79 8.75
CA ARG A 89 -2.12 -6.00 9.57
C ARG A 89 -2.36 -7.28 8.80
N LEU A 90 -1.57 -8.28 9.14
CA LEU A 90 -1.62 -9.60 8.53
C LEU A 90 -2.90 -10.35 8.95
N VAL A 91 -3.50 -11.10 8.02
CA VAL A 91 -4.65 -12.00 8.25
C VAL A 91 -4.44 -13.34 7.55
N LYS A 92 -5.07 -14.40 8.05
CA LYS A 92 -5.06 -15.71 7.38
C LYS A 92 -6.26 -15.82 6.44
N LEU A 93 -6.04 -16.19 5.18
CA LEU A 93 -7.12 -16.27 4.19
C LEU A 93 -8.05 -17.47 4.40
N GLY A 94 -7.65 -18.50 5.16
CA GLY A 94 -8.54 -19.64 5.44
C GLY A 94 -8.61 -20.69 4.33
N GLY A 95 -7.70 -20.66 3.35
CA GLY A 95 -7.52 -21.71 2.34
C GLY A 95 -8.04 -21.37 0.93
N GLU A 96 -8.06 -22.39 0.07
CA GLU A 96 -8.41 -22.24 -1.35
C GLU A 96 -9.85 -21.78 -1.60
N GLU A 97 -10.78 -22.11 -0.70
CA GLU A 97 -12.19 -21.73 -0.83
C GLU A 97 -12.37 -20.21 -0.82
N VAL A 98 -11.67 -19.51 0.07
CA VAL A 98 -11.69 -18.05 0.14
C VAL A 98 -11.02 -17.43 -1.09
N VAL A 99 -9.91 -18.01 -1.54
CA VAL A 99 -9.24 -17.58 -2.79
C VAL A 99 -10.16 -17.77 -4.00
N SER A 100 -10.97 -18.83 -4.02
CA SER A 100 -12.00 -19.05 -5.05
C SER A 100 -13.06 -17.97 -5.02
N CYS A 101 -13.59 -17.60 -3.84
CA CYS A 101 -14.53 -16.48 -3.71
C CYS A 101 -13.94 -15.15 -4.20
N LEU A 102 -12.69 -14.85 -3.86
CA LEU A 102 -12.01 -13.62 -4.31
C LEU A 102 -11.82 -13.60 -5.83
N ASN A 103 -11.42 -14.73 -6.43
CA ASN A 103 -11.29 -14.85 -7.88
C ASN A 103 -12.65 -14.76 -8.60
N ALA A 104 -13.74 -15.28 -8.00
CA ALA A 104 -15.08 -15.10 -8.54
C ALA A 104 -15.48 -13.62 -8.56
N ALA A 105 -15.22 -12.88 -7.48
CA ALA A 105 -15.47 -11.44 -7.43
C ALA A 105 -14.62 -10.65 -8.44
N LEU A 106 -13.37 -11.07 -8.65
CA LEU A 106 -12.47 -10.48 -9.64
C LEU A 106 -12.96 -10.70 -11.08
N GLU A 107 -13.41 -11.91 -11.39
CA GLU A 107 -13.92 -12.28 -12.73
C GLU A 107 -15.17 -11.47 -13.11
N LEU A 108 -16.03 -11.13 -12.13
CA LEU A 108 -17.18 -10.24 -12.37
C LEU A 108 -16.78 -8.85 -12.86
N LYS A 109 -15.53 -8.42 -12.64
CA LYS A 109 -14.98 -7.15 -13.11
C LYS A 109 -14.07 -7.29 -14.33
N GLU A 110 -13.86 -8.50 -14.85
CA GLU A 110 -12.83 -8.81 -15.84
C GLU A 110 -12.80 -7.83 -17.01
N GLU A 111 -13.97 -7.53 -17.58
CA GLU A 111 -14.04 -6.65 -18.75
C GLU A 111 -13.62 -5.20 -18.48
N ALA A 112 -13.85 -4.71 -17.26
CA ALA A 112 -13.52 -3.35 -16.85
C ALA A 112 -12.06 -3.20 -16.37
N ARG A 113 -11.33 -4.32 -16.22
CA ARG A 113 -9.93 -4.30 -15.77
C ARG A 113 -8.98 -3.77 -16.84
N ARG A 114 -7.86 -3.19 -16.39
CA ARG A 114 -6.79 -2.72 -17.27
C ARG A 114 -6.24 -3.90 -18.09
N ALA A 115 -5.95 -3.67 -19.37
CA ALA A 115 -5.65 -4.75 -20.32
C ALA A 115 -4.46 -5.64 -19.91
N ASP A 116 -3.44 -5.05 -19.27
CA ASP A 116 -2.26 -5.75 -18.76
C ASP A 116 -2.51 -6.56 -17.48
N PHE A 117 -3.67 -6.36 -16.84
CA PHE A 117 -4.07 -7.11 -15.65
C PHE A 117 -5.11 -8.20 -15.94
N LYS A 118 -5.80 -8.13 -17.08
CA LYS A 118 -6.76 -9.17 -17.49
C LYS A 118 -6.10 -10.55 -17.50
N GLY A 119 -6.83 -11.56 -17.02
CA GLY A 119 -6.37 -12.94 -16.86
C GLY A 119 -5.56 -13.20 -15.59
N SER A 120 -5.09 -12.17 -14.86
CA SER A 120 -4.42 -12.41 -13.57
C SER A 120 -5.41 -12.92 -12.52
N ARG A 121 -4.89 -13.70 -11.57
CA ARG A 121 -5.65 -14.35 -10.50
C ARG A 121 -5.00 -14.07 -9.14
N VAL A 122 -5.79 -14.16 -8.08
CA VAL A 122 -5.29 -14.16 -6.70
C VAL A 122 -4.46 -15.43 -6.46
N ALA A 123 -3.29 -15.27 -5.84
CA ALA A 123 -2.42 -16.40 -5.50
C ALA A 123 -3.02 -17.27 -4.39
N VAL A 124 -2.80 -18.57 -4.46
CA VAL A 124 -3.12 -19.48 -3.36
C VAL A 124 -2.01 -19.37 -2.30
N VAL A 125 -2.28 -18.56 -1.27
CA VAL A 125 -1.35 -18.30 -0.17
C VAL A 125 -2.08 -18.33 1.17
N GLU A 126 -1.34 -18.55 2.26
CA GLU A 126 -1.93 -18.60 3.60
C GLU A 126 -2.39 -17.22 4.09
N HIS A 127 -1.72 -16.14 3.66
CA HIS A 127 -1.87 -14.81 4.26
C HIS A 127 -2.38 -13.77 3.27
N GLY A 128 -3.25 -12.89 3.78
CA GLY A 128 -3.65 -11.63 3.18
C GLY A 128 -3.27 -10.48 4.10
N MET A 129 -3.51 -9.24 3.65
CA MET A 129 -3.22 -8.04 4.44
C MET A 129 -4.48 -7.19 4.52
N LEU A 130 -4.88 -6.81 5.73
CA LEU A 130 -5.86 -5.74 5.92
C LEU A 130 -5.11 -4.41 5.89
N VAL A 131 -5.59 -3.49 5.06
CA VAL A 131 -5.02 -2.14 4.88
C VAL A 131 -6.11 -1.11 5.15
N GLU A 132 -5.80 -0.06 5.89
CA GLU A 132 -6.75 1.01 6.24
C GLU A 132 -7.46 1.55 4.98
N ASP A 133 -8.78 1.65 5.03
CA ASP A 133 -9.59 2.21 3.95
C ASP A 133 -9.53 3.75 3.99
N MET A 134 -8.54 4.30 3.30
CA MET A 134 -8.33 5.75 3.19
C MET A 134 -9.47 6.49 2.46
N ARG A 135 -10.45 5.79 1.89
CA ARG A 135 -11.63 6.41 1.25
C ARG A 135 -12.67 6.85 2.29
N GLN A 136 -12.63 6.31 3.50
CA GLN A 136 -13.67 6.50 4.51
C GLN A 136 -13.08 6.69 5.92
N THR A 137 -12.93 7.94 6.37
CA THR A 137 -12.84 8.24 7.80
C THR A 137 -13.34 9.65 8.13
N ALA A 138 -14.05 9.72 9.26
CA ALA A 138 -14.47 10.94 9.93
C ALA A 138 -13.48 11.25 11.07
N ALA A 139 -13.23 12.56 11.23
CA ALA A 139 -12.36 13.21 12.21
C ALA A 139 -12.20 12.50 13.55
N ARG A 140 -10.95 12.36 14.02
CA ARG A 140 -10.58 12.49 15.44
C ARG A 140 -9.18 13.09 15.61
N ASP A 141 -9.08 13.86 16.68
CA ASP A 141 -8.04 14.84 17.01
C ASP A 141 -6.68 14.22 17.32
N GLY A 142 -5.63 15.00 17.04
CA GLY A 142 -4.22 14.59 17.02
C GLY A 142 -3.47 14.70 18.34
N GLU A 143 -2.17 14.44 18.26
CA GLU A 143 -1.07 14.99 19.06
C GLU A 143 0.25 14.71 18.28
N GLU A 144 1.13 15.71 18.15
CA GLU A 144 2.41 15.67 17.42
C GLU A 144 3.58 15.50 18.41
N GLU A 145 4.58 14.66 18.08
CA GLU A 145 5.95 14.79 18.61
C GLU A 145 7.00 14.54 17.49
N GLU A 146 8.10 15.30 17.53
CA GLU A 146 9.17 15.31 16.53
C GLU A 146 10.26 14.25 16.82
N GLY A 147 10.57 13.42 15.82
CA GLY A 147 11.73 12.51 15.83
C GLY A 147 12.74 12.86 14.72
N GLY A 148 13.84 13.50 15.09
CA GLY A 148 14.99 13.75 14.20
C GLY A 148 15.96 12.57 14.15
N GLY A 149 16.33 12.14 12.94
CA GLY A 149 17.36 11.11 12.71
C GLY A 149 18.52 11.63 11.88
N GLU A 150 19.75 11.43 12.37
CA GLU A 150 21.00 11.78 11.68
C GLU A 150 21.38 10.73 10.62
N ASP A 151 21.86 11.21 9.46
CA ASP A 151 22.28 10.41 8.31
C ASP A 151 23.81 10.30 8.24
N GLU A 152 24.34 9.07 8.32
CA GLU A 152 25.65 8.75 7.72
C GLU A 152 25.63 7.37 7.02
N GLY A 153 26.05 7.34 5.75
CA GLY A 153 26.63 6.16 5.12
C GLY A 153 25.94 5.65 3.85
N ALA A 154 26.36 6.15 2.69
CA ALA A 154 26.06 5.56 1.39
C ALA A 154 26.96 4.33 1.15
N GLY A 155 26.36 3.13 1.16
CA GLY A 155 27.06 1.87 0.88
C GLY A 155 26.30 0.61 1.28
N ASP A 156 25.30 0.73 2.17
CA ASP A 156 24.51 -0.38 2.68
C ASP A 156 23.33 -0.73 1.74
N PRO A 157 23.23 -1.99 1.26
CA PRO A 157 22.08 -2.46 0.47
C PRO A 157 20.73 -2.30 1.17
N GLU A 158 20.66 -2.36 2.49
CA GLU A 158 19.41 -2.19 3.24
C GLU A 158 18.95 -0.73 3.25
N ARG A 159 19.86 0.21 3.50
CA ARG A 159 19.61 1.65 3.29
C ARG A 159 19.17 1.97 1.86
N LEU A 160 19.78 1.34 0.85
CA LEU A 160 19.33 1.50 -0.53
C LEU A 160 17.90 0.97 -0.73
N ALA A 161 17.58 -0.21 -0.19
CA ALA A 161 16.23 -0.77 -0.27
C ALA A 161 15.19 0.11 0.43
N LEU A 162 15.53 0.66 1.60
CA LEU A 162 14.69 1.63 2.31
C LEU A 162 14.51 2.93 1.52
N ALA A 163 15.60 3.52 1.00
CA ALA A 163 15.52 4.73 0.18
C ALA A 163 14.62 4.52 -1.05
N MET A 164 14.72 3.35 -1.70
CA MET A 164 13.83 3.01 -2.82
C MET A 164 12.39 2.76 -2.39
N THR A 165 12.17 2.28 -1.16
CA THR A 165 10.83 2.15 -0.58
C THR A 165 10.20 3.52 -0.35
N LEU A 166 10.94 4.47 0.24
CA LEU A 166 10.48 5.84 0.49
C LEU A 166 10.25 6.64 -0.81
N ARG A 167 11.07 6.43 -1.84
CA ARG A 167 10.88 7.08 -3.15
C ARG A 167 9.70 6.53 -3.96
N ASP A 168 9.33 5.27 -3.73
CA ASP A 168 8.27 4.55 -4.45
C ASP A 168 7.05 4.29 -3.53
N CYS A 169 6.81 5.20 -2.58
CA CYS A 169 5.65 5.20 -1.71
C CYS A 169 4.51 6.04 -2.31
N ALA A 170 3.30 5.86 -1.80
CA ALA A 170 2.16 6.69 -2.11
C ALA A 170 1.85 7.64 -0.94
N CYS A 171 1.62 8.91 -1.23
CA CYS A 171 1.09 9.86 -0.25
C CYS A 171 -0.39 10.10 -0.53
N PHE A 172 -1.25 9.71 0.42
CA PHE A 172 -2.67 10.02 0.37
C PHE A 172 -2.90 11.37 1.06
N VAL A 173 -3.34 12.36 0.30
CA VAL A 173 -3.61 13.70 0.81
C VAL A 173 -5.11 13.98 0.75
N ARG A 174 -5.68 14.38 1.89
CA ARG A 174 -7.07 14.80 2.01
C ARG A 174 -7.14 16.27 2.40
N VAL A 175 -7.61 17.09 1.46
CA VAL A 175 -7.81 18.53 1.67
C VAL A 175 -9.27 18.76 2.07
N PRO A 176 -9.56 19.25 3.28
CA PRO A 176 -10.92 19.57 3.69
C PRO A 176 -11.51 20.70 2.84
N ALA A 177 -12.79 20.60 2.51
CA ALA A 177 -13.51 21.66 1.82
C ALA A 177 -13.73 22.91 2.70
N GLU A 178 -13.79 22.73 4.02
CA GLU A 178 -13.92 23.81 4.99
C GLU A 178 -12.55 24.43 5.28
N ALA A 179 -12.42 25.73 5.01
CA ALA A 179 -11.21 26.48 5.29
C ALA A 179 -10.88 26.46 6.79
N GLY A 180 -9.61 26.26 7.12
CA GLY A 180 -9.11 26.23 8.50
C GLY A 180 -9.10 24.85 9.16
N ARG A 181 -9.65 23.81 8.52
CA ARG A 181 -9.40 22.42 8.93
C ARG A 181 -8.02 21.96 8.44
N PRO A 182 -7.28 21.16 9.23
CA PRO A 182 -5.97 20.67 8.83
C PRO A 182 -6.07 19.72 7.63
N VAL A 183 -5.09 19.80 6.74
CA VAL A 183 -4.89 18.81 5.68
C VAL A 183 -4.37 17.54 6.34
N GLU A 184 -4.92 16.40 5.95
CA GLU A 184 -4.45 15.09 6.41
C GLU A 184 -3.61 14.43 5.32
N ALA A 185 -2.46 13.90 5.70
CA ALA A 185 -1.58 13.16 4.80
C ALA A 185 -1.17 11.84 5.45
N LYS A 186 -1.19 10.75 4.70
CA LYS A 186 -0.63 9.47 5.13
C LYS A 186 0.23 8.83 4.06
N LEU A 187 1.33 8.21 4.46
CA LEU A 187 2.19 7.41 3.60
C LEU A 187 1.71 5.96 3.54
N ALA A 188 1.73 5.40 2.32
CA ALA A 188 1.30 4.06 1.97
C ALA A 188 2.27 3.41 0.98
N ASP A 189 2.05 2.13 0.67
CA ASP A 189 2.87 1.34 -0.28
C ASP A 189 4.37 1.28 0.09
N LEU A 190 4.66 1.26 1.39
CA LEU A 190 6.00 1.15 1.97
C LEU A 190 6.48 -0.31 2.02
N ASP A 191 6.21 -1.07 0.95
CA ASP A 191 6.61 -2.47 0.84
C ASP A 191 8.11 -2.59 0.58
N ARG A 192 8.75 -3.55 1.25
CA ARG A 192 10.16 -3.89 1.01
C ARG A 192 10.38 -4.15 -0.48
N LYS A 193 11.32 -3.42 -1.08
CA LYS A 193 11.70 -3.61 -2.47
C LYS A 193 12.82 -4.65 -2.59
N ASN A 194 12.70 -5.56 -3.57
CA ASN A 194 13.75 -6.52 -3.90
C ASN A 194 14.92 -5.81 -4.60
N TRP A 195 15.89 -5.36 -3.80
CA TRP A 195 17.02 -4.57 -4.30
C TRP A 195 17.95 -5.38 -5.19
N GLU A 196 18.16 -6.67 -4.91
CA GLU A 196 19.07 -7.53 -5.67
C GLU A 196 18.62 -7.63 -7.13
N ALA A 197 17.32 -7.82 -7.35
CA ALA A 197 16.74 -7.89 -8.68
C ALA A 197 16.68 -6.53 -9.38
N LYS A 198 16.52 -5.43 -8.64
CA LYS A 198 16.20 -4.11 -9.22
C LYS A 198 17.36 -3.12 -9.28
N ARG A 199 18.46 -3.34 -8.57
CA ARG A 199 19.59 -2.38 -8.46
C ARG A 199 20.10 -1.86 -9.81
N GLY A 200 20.26 -2.74 -10.79
CA GLY A 200 20.74 -2.36 -12.13
C GLY A 200 19.78 -1.39 -12.82
N TYR A 201 18.48 -1.72 -12.79
CA TYR A 201 17.43 -0.88 -13.33
C TYR A 201 17.34 0.48 -12.60
N TRP A 202 17.39 0.49 -11.26
CA TRP A 202 17.32 1.73 -10.49
C TRP A 202 18.48 2.65 -10.74
N ARG A 203 19.71 2.11 -10.83
CA ARG A 203 20.89 2.90 -11.16
C ARG A 203 20.76 3.58 -12.51
N GLU A 204 20.29 2.85 -13.51
CA GLU A 204 20.11 3.39 -14.86
C GLU A 204 18.95 4.40 -14.91
N MET A 205 17.87 4.18 -14.16
CA MET A 205 16.80 5.15 -14.02
C MET A 205 17.30 6.45 -13.38
N GLU A 206 17.98 6.37 -12.24
CA GLU A 206 18.50 7.54 -11.54
C GLU A 206 19.48 8.33 -12.42
N ARG A 207 20.38 7.64 -13.12
CA ARG A 207 21.30 8.26 -14.08
C ARG A 207 20.54 9.06 -15.15
N ARG A 208 19.49 8.47 -15.74
CA ARG A 208 18.67 9.15 -16.75
C ARG A 208 17.87 10.32 -16.19
N LEU A 209 17.35 10.22 -14.97
CA LEU A 209 16.61 11.31 -14.32
C LEU A 209 17.53 12.51 -14.03
N VAL A 210 18.74 12.24 -13.54
CA VAL A 210 19.75 13.28 -13.28
C VAL A 210 20.26 13.91 -14.58
N GLU A 211 20.73 13.10 -15.53
CA GLU A 211 21.25 13.61 -16.81
C GLU A 211 20.17 14.30 -17.65
N GLY A 212 18.91 13.87 -17.50
CA GLY A 212 17.76 14.46 -18.14
C GLY A 212 17.26 15.74 -17.48
N GLY A 213 17.81 16.14 -16.34
CA GLY A 213 17.43 17.39 -15.64
C GLY A 213 16.06 17.36 -14.95
N TYR A 214 15.46 16.17 -14.76
CA TYR A 214 14.08 16.02 -14.24
C TYR A 214 13.91 16.56 -12.82
N TYR A 215 14.93 16.42 -11.97
CA TYR A 215 14.87 16.92 -10.59
C TYR A 215 14.98 18.45 -10.48
N GLU A 216 15.38 19.11 -11.57
CA GLU A 216 15.60 20.56 -11.61
C GLU A 216 14.62 21.26 -12.58
N GLY A 217 13.68 20.53 -13.17
CA GLY A 217 12.74 21.04 -14.18
C GLY A 217 13.44 21.47 -15.47
N ARG A 218 14.55 20.82 -15.84
CA ARG A 218 15.36 21.15 -17.03
C ARG A 218 15.19 20.15 -18.17
N GLU A 219 14.25 19.23 -18.05
CA GLU A 219 13.98 18.21 -19.06
C GLU A 219 13.45 18.81 -20.37
N LEU A 220 13.91 18.24 -21.48
CA LEU A 220 13.44 18.65 -22.81
C LEU A 220 12.10 17.97 -23.12
N GLY A 221 11.09 18.78 -23.45
CA GLY A 221 9.76 18.27 -23.78
C GLY A 221 8.89 17.98 -22.56
N GLY A 222 9.09 18.72 -21.46
CA GLY A 222 8.17 18.74 -20.33
C GLY A 222 6.72 18.94 -20.81
N VAL A 223 5.80 18.21 -20.19
CA VAL A 223 4.37 18.29 -20.51
C VAL A 223 3.81 19.47 -19.76
N GLU A 224 3.11 20.38 -20.44
CA GLU A 224 2.34 21.41 -19.75
C GLU A 224 1.27 20.72 -18.90
N THR A 225 1.31 20.95 -17.59
CA THR A 225 0.36 20.36 -16.66
C THR A 225 -0.45 21.46 -15.99
N ASP A 226 -1.70 21.17 -15.64
CA ASP A 226 -2.49 22.03 -14.75
C ASP A 226 -2.12 21.76 -13.27
N CYS A 227 -0.85 21.45 -12.99
CA CYS A 227 -0.40 21.13 -11.64
C CYS A 227 -0.38 22.40 -10.79
N LEU A 228 -1.34 22.50 -9.87
CA LEU A 228 -1.46 23.64 -8.96
C LEU A 228 -0.24 23.85 -8.06
N LEU A 229 0.62 22.83 -7.87
CA LEU A 229 1.88 22.96 -7.15
C LEU A 229 2.93 23.75 -7.96
N GLU A 230 2.87 23.73 -9.29
CA GLU A 230 3.74 24.54 -10.15
C GLU A 230 3.35 26.03 -10.07
N GLU A 231 2.06 26.34 -9.96
CA GLU A 231 1.54 27.71 -9.92
C GLU A 231 1.97 28.48 -8.66
N GLY A 232 2.17 27.79 -7.53
CA GLY A 232 2.62 28.38 -6.26
C GLY A 232 4.05 28.90 -6.24
N THR A 233 4.86 28.61 -7.28
CA THR A 233 6.24 29.12 -7.40
C THR A 233 6.35 30.44 -8.15
N LYS A 234 5.26 30.93 -8.77
CA LYS A 234 5.21 32.29 -9.30
C LYS A 234 5.04 33.28 -8.15
N LYS A 235 6.16 33.65 -7.52
CA LYS A 235 6.23 34.83 -6.66
C LYS A 235 5.72 36.04 -7.47
N VAL A 236 4.70 36.72 -6.94
CA VAL A 236 4.38 38.11 -7.27
C VAL A 236 5.54 39.00 -6.82
#